data_AF-A0A0Q8GZ75-F1
#
_entry.id   AF-A0A0Q8GZ75-F1
#
_cell.length_a   1.000
_cell.length_b   1.000
_cell.length_c   1.000
_cell.angle_alpha   90.00
_cell.angle_beta   90.00
_cell.angle_gamma   90.00
#
_symmetry.space_group_name_H-M   'P 1'
#
loop_
_entity.id
_entity.type
_entity.pdbx_description
1 polymer ?
#
loop_
_entity_poly.entity_id
_entity_poly.type
_entity_poly.pdbx_seq_one_letter_code
_entity_poly.pdbx_strand_id
1 'polypeptide(L)'
;MAVSPAQNVQGVQGVRLAVHHVTEYTYEASVEWAHHAACLAPQGTPWQTISGWRLNITPLPDGWGTGWNDVGLELDAAELAGHLRRDPWGNGHLSFGHARVHERLVVDSSFEAALKPRPLPEPTRGPAWEAVAASLRYRAGRTLQAADEFALASTYAAPDATLAAYARRAFSPGRTLAAGGLSLMHQIHADLRYLPQSTTVATRAADALAQRSGVCQDFAHVFIAACRALGLAARYVSGYLLTRPLPGQPKLVGADASHAWVELWCPEQGWLALDPTNAVPAGLDHVTLAWGRDYADVAPLRGVLRGGGVATLRVGVSVEPVGA
;
A
#
# COMPACT_ATOMS: atom_id res chain seq x y z
N MET A 1 1.36 25.73 -20.76
CA MET A 1 0.20 25.14 -21.47
C MET A 1 -0.89 24.90 -20.45
N ALA A 2 -2.10 25.38 -20.73
CA ALA A 2 -3.17 25.57 -19.76
C ALA A 2 -3.68 24.24 -19.18
N VAL A 3 -3.82 24.21 -17.85
CA VAL A 3 -4.45 23.13 -17.09
C VAL A 3 -5.97 23.28 -17.25
N SER A 4 -6.63 22.26 -17.79
CA SER A 4 -8.10 22.21 -17.86
C SER A 4 -8.71 22.23 -16.45
N PRO A 5 -9.78 23.01 -16.21
CA PRO A 5 -10.42 23.09 -14.91
C PRO A 5 -11.23 21.83 -14.60
N ALA A 6 -11.37 21.57 -13.30
CA ALA A 6 -12.10 20.48 -12.67
C ALA A 6 -13.31 19.99 -13.48
N GLN A 7 -13.23 18.74 -13.96
CA GLN A 7 -14.42 18.05 -14.43
C GLN A 7 -15.31 17.70 -13.24
N ASN A 8 -16.54 18.15 -13.36
CA ASN A 8 -17.67 17.98 -12.47
C ASN A 8 -17.93 16.47 -12.22
N VAL A 9 -17.68 15.96 -11.00
CA VAL A 9 -17.93 14.54 -10.63
C VAL A 9 -19.38 14.34 -10.18
N GLN A 10 -20.33 14.79 -11.00
CA GLN A 10 -21.71 14.33 -10.91
C GLN A 10 -21.92 13.33 -12.03
N GLY A 11 -21.67 12.04 -11.77
CA GLY A 11 -22.05 10.97 -12.70
C GLY A 11 -21.09 9.78 -12.85
N VAL A 12 -19.93 9.75 -12.20
CA VAL A 12 -19.06 8.56 -12.28
C VAL A 12 -19.68 7.43 -11.44
N GLN A 13 -20.24 6.43 -12.12
CA GLN A 13 -20.73 5.21 -11.48
C GLN A 13 -19.54 4.43 -10.89
N GLY A 14 -19.79 3.73 -9.77
CA GLY A 14 -18.79 2.84 -9.19
C GLY A 14 -18.39 1.73 -10.15
N VAL A 15 -17.26 1.08 -9.89
CA VAL A 15 -16.74 -0.04 -10.69
C VAL A 15 -16.65 -1.30 -9.84
N ARG A 16 -16.75 -2.47 -10.47
CA ARG A 16 -16.44 -3.76 -9.84
C ARG A 16 -15.19 -4.31 -10.50
N LEU A 17 -14.19 -4.65 -9.69
CA LEU A 17 -12.90 -5.17 -10.15
C LEU A 17 -12.68 -6.57 -9.55
N ALA A 18 -12.31 -7.54 -10.37
CA ALA A 18 -11.76 -8.81 -9.93
C ALA A 18 -10.26 -8.63 -9.74
N VAL A 19 -9.75 -9.09 -8.60
CA VAL A 19 -8.34 -9.05 -8.24
C VAL A 19 -7.84 -10.48 -8.07
N HIS A 20 -6.70 -10.79 -8.67
CA HIS A 20 -5.96 -12.03 -8.46
C HIS A 20 -4.49 -11.70 -8.17
N HIS A 21 -3.96 -12.26 -7.11
CA HIS A 21 -2.58 -12.11 -6.66
C HIS A 21 -1.98 -13.49 -6.48
N VAL A 22 -0.92 -13.81 -7.22
CA VAL A 22 -0.06 -14.97 -6.96
C VAL A 22 1.33 -14.51 -6.52
N THR A 23 1.80 -15.06 -5.40
CA THR A 23 3.20 -15.00 -4.98
C THR A 23 3.76 -16.41 -4.99
N GLU A 24 4.84 -16.63 -5.72
CA GLU A 24 5.55 -17.89 -5.81
C GLU A 24 7.02 -17.72 -5.39
N TYR A 25 7.45 -18.56 -4.45
CA TYR A 25 8.86 -18.78 -4.13
C TYR A 25 9.31 -20.12 -4.66
N THR A 26 10.42 -20.14 -5.39
CA THR A 26 11.18 -21.36 -5.72
C THR A 26 12.51 -21.31 -5.00
N TYR A 27 12.84 -22.36 -4.26
CA TYR A 27 14.03 -22.44 -3.43
C TYR A 27 15.13 -23.25 -4.12
N GLU A 28 16.38 -22.81 -4.02
CA GLU A 28 17.54 -23.52 -4.57
C GLU A 28 17.78 -24.88 -3.88
N ALA A 29 17.49 -24.94 -2.59
CA ALA A 29 17.53 -26.16 -1.79
C ALA A 29 16.21 -26.32 -1.03
N SER A 30 15.95 -27.52 -0.55
CA SER A 30 14.79 -27.81 0.29
C SER A 30 14.72 -26.89 1.51
N VAL A 31 13.54 -26.30 1.74
CA VAL A 31 13.19 -25.65 3.00
C VAL A 31 12.79 -26.73 3.98
N GLU A 32 13.48 -26.83 5.12
CA GLU A 32 13.17 -27.81 6.18
C GLU A 32 12.01 -27.33 7.06
N TRP A 33 11.99 -26.02 7.30
CA TRP A 33 11.03 -25.37 8.17
C TRP A 33 10.84 -23.91 7.75
N ALA A 34 9.59 -23.45 7.72
CA ALA A 34 9.29 -22.04 7.52
C ALA A 34 8.07 -21.60 8.34
N HIS A 35 8.08 -20.32 8.70
CA HIS A 35 6.94 -19.62 9.28
C HIS A 35 6.71 -18.32 8.52
N HIS A 36 5.47 -18.08 8.13
CA HIS A 36 5.05 -16.97 7.30
C HIS A 36 3.94 -16.16 7.96
N ALA A 37 3.95 -14.87 7.67
CA ALA A 37 2.84 -13.97 7.90
C ALA A 37 2.41 -13.35 6.57
N ALA A 38 1.11 -13.40 6.28
CA ALA A 38 0.53 -12.83 5.07
C ALA A 38 -0.47 -11.71 5.40
N CYS A 39 -0.32 -10.56 4.74
CA CYS A 39 -1.23 -9.42 4.80
C CYS A 39 -2.00 -9.32 3.47
N LEU A 40 -2.74 -10.38 3.15
CA LEU A 40 -3.47 -10.55 1.88
C LEU A 40 -4.99 -10.50 2.04
N ALA A 41 -5.49 -10.38 3.28
CA ALA A 41 -6.92 -10.25 3.53
C ALA A 41 -7.39 -8.83 3.13
N PRO A 42 -8.22 -8.70 2.08
CA PRO A 42 -8.71 -7.40 1.65
C PRO A 42 -9.66 -6.80 2.69
N GLN A 43 -9.59 -5.49 2.84
CA GLN A 43 -10.41 -4.77 3.82
C GLN A 43 -11.48 -3.90 3.18
N GLY A 44 -12.63 -3.79 3.85
CA GLY A 44 -13.67 -2.85 3.49
C GLY A 44 -13.30 -1.42 3.92
N THR A 45 -13.66 -0.45 3.09
CA THR A 45 -13.54 0.99 3.41
C THR A 45 -14.84 1.71 3.03
N PRO A 46 -15.06 2.98 3.41
CA PRO A 46 -16.23 3.73 2.95
C PRO A 46 -16.38 3.79 1.41
N TRP A 47 -15.28 3.57 0.68
CA TRP A 47 -15.21 3.64 -0.79
C TRP A 47 -15.02 2.26 -1.46
N GLN A 48 -14.98 1.18 -0.68
CA GLN A 48 -14.65 -0.16 -1.18
C GLN A 48 -15.40 -1.22 -0.39
N THR A 49 -16.17 -2.07 -1.08
CA THR A 49 -16.76 -3.29 -0.53
C THR A 49 -16.09 -4.50 -1.16
N ILE A 50 -15.79 -5.52 -0.34
CA ILE A 50 -15.15 -6.76 -0.77
C ILE A 50 -16.16 -7.91 -0.78
N SER A 51 -16.08 -8.77 -1.79
CA SER A 51 -16.84 -10.03 -1.86
C SER A 51 -16.00 -11.16 -2.43
N GLY A 52 -16.35 -12.40 -2.10
CA GLY A 52 -15.79 -13.60 -2.73
C GLY A 52 -14.28 -13.79 -2.51
N TRP A 53 -13.75 -13.38 -1.35
CA TRP A 53 -12.33 -13.58 -1.05
C TRP A 53 -12.02 -15.06 -0.86
N ARG A 54 -11.00 -15.52 -1.60
CA ARG A 54 -10.43 -16.86 -1.52
C ARG A 54 -8.91 -16.79 -1.39
N LEU A 55 -8.35 -17.78 -0.72
CA LEU A 55 -6.90 -17.95 -0.56
C LEU A 55 -6.54 -19.43 -0.67
N ASN A 56 -5.57 -19.74 -1.53
CA ASN A 56 -4.94 -21.04 -1.61
C ASN A 56 -3.45 -20.92 -1.28
N ILE A 57 -2.96 -21.76 -0.37
CA ILE A 57 -1.54 -21.84 -0.03
C ILE A 57 -1.05 -23.25 -0.35
N THR A 58 -0.03 -23.35 -1.19
CA THR A 58 0.58 -24.61 -1.63
C THR A 58 2.08 -24.62 -1.29
N PRO A 59 2.58 -25.60 -0.53
CA PRO A 59 1.86 -26.71 0.08
C PRO A 59 0.88 -26.25 1.17
N LEU A 60 -0.07 -27.10 1.55
CA LEU A 60 -1.02 -26.81 2.61
C LEU A 60 -0.28 -26.50 3.93
N PRO A 61 -0.62 -25.42 4.65
CA PRO A 61 0.02 -25.13 5.92
C PRO A 61 -0.28 -26.17 7.00
N ASP A 62 0.66 -26.32 7.94
CA ASP A 62 0.50 -27.24 9.06
C ASP A 62 -0.70 -26.87 9.93
N GLY A 63 -1.56 -27.86 10.20
CA GLY A 63 -2.74 -27.72 11.05
C GLY A 63 -3.96 -27.10 10.35
N TRP A 64 -3.91 -26.83 9.05
CA TRP A 64 -5.03 -26.26 8.28
C TRP A 64 -5.89 -27.32 7.56
N GLY A 65 -5.68 -28.61 7.81
CA GLY A 65 -6.47 -29.70 7.25
C GLY A 65 -5.84 -31.10 7.45
N THR A 66 -6.51 -32.14 6.96
CA THR A 66 -6.12 -33.55 7.13
C THR A 66 -5.45 -34.19 5.89
N GLY A 67 -5.09 -33.38 4.88
CA GLY A 67 -4.43 -33.86 3.66
C GLY A 67 -2.93 -34.15 3.86
N TRP A 68 -2.46 -35.26 3.29
CA TRP A 68 -1.06 -35.71 3.26
C TRP A 68 -0.39 -35.40 1.91
N ASN A 69 -0.75 -34.28 1.28
CA ASN A 69 -0.50 -34.08 -0.14
C ASN A 69 0.08 -32.67 -0.38
N ASP A 70 0.99 -32.54 -1.35
CA ASP A 70 1.55 -31.26 -1.82
C ASP A 70 0.52 -30.38 -2.57
N VAL A 71 -0.77 -30.66 -2.44
CA VAL A 71 -1.84 -29.83 -3.01
C VAL A 71 -2.30 -28.82 -1.97
N GLY A 72 -2.32 -27.54 -2.33
CA GLY A 72 -2.95 -26.52 -1.50
C GLY A 72 -4.46 -26.75 -1.37
N LEU A 73 -5.04 -26.10 -0.36
CA LEU A 73 -6.49 -26.05 -0.16
C LEU A 73 -6.94 -24.61 -0.39
N GLU A 74 -7.83 -24.40 -1.36
CA GLU A 74 -8.52 -23.12 -1.51
C GLU A 74 -9.52 -22.98 -0.36
N LEU A 75 -9.35 -21.91 0.41
CA LEU A 75 -10.19 -21.58 1.54
C LEU A 75 -10.95 -20.29 1.27
N ASP A 76 -12.22 -20.25 1.65
CA ASP A 76 -13.03 -19.04 1.58
C ASP A 76 -12.88 -18.15 2.82
N ALA A 77 -13.51 -16.97 2.78
CA ALA A 77 -13.45 -16.01 3.88
C ALA A 77 -13.97 -16.54 5.22
N ALA A 78 -14.94 -17.47 5.23
CA ALA A 78 -15.51 -18.04 6.45
C ALA A 78 -14.53 -19.05 7.07
N GLU A 79 -13.91 -19.89 6.26
CA GLU A 79 -12.88 -20.83 6.70
C GLU A 79 -11.63 -20.11 7.22
N LEU A 80 -11.20 -19.04 6.54
CA LEU A 80 -10.04 -18.23 6.93
C LEU A 80 -10.28 -17.39 8.18
N ALA A 81 -11.53 -17.12 8.56
CA ALA A 81 -11.87 -16.26 9.69
C ALA A 81 -11.26 -16.75 11.01
N GLY A 82 -11.14 -18.07 11.23
CA GLY A 82 -10.52 -18.65 12.42
C GLY A 82 -9.00 -18.41 12.51
N HIS A 83 -8.35 -18.22 11.35
CA HIS A 83 -6.91 -18.03 11.24
C HIS A 83 -6.49 -16.55 11.21
N LEU A 84 -7.42 -15.65 10.89
CA LEU A 84 -7.15 -14.22 10.82
C LEU A 84 -6.88 -13.60 12.19
N ARG A 85 -5.93 -12.68 12.22
CA ARG A 85 -5.68 -11.74 13.31
C ARG A 85 -5.78 -10.32 12.76
N ARG A 86 -6.33 -9.40 13.53
CA ARG A 86 -6.37 -7.99 13.15
C ARG A 86 -5.31 -7.22 13.91
N ASP A 87 -4.56 -6.40 13.18
CA ASP A 87 -3.70 -5.40 13.81
C ASP A 87 -4.53 -4.18 14.28
N PRO A 88 -3.92 -3.20 14.99
CA PRO A 88 -4.64 -2.03 15.48
C PRO A 88 -5.29 -1.16 14.39
N TRP A 89 -4.87 -1.33 13.14
CA TRP A 89 -5.39 -0.60 11.99
C TRP A 89 -6.52 -1.33 11.26
N GLY A 90 -6.80 -2.57 11.67
CA GLY A 90 -7.84 -3.43 11.12
C GLY A 90 -7.36 -4.35 10.00
N ASN A 91 -6.07 -4.33 9.63
CA ASN A 91 -5.57 -5.21 8.56
C ASN A 91 -5.64 -6.66 9.02
N GLY A 92 -6.07 -7.55 8.12
CA GLY A 92 -6.09 -8.98 8.38
C GLY A 92 -4.73 -9.62 8.10
N HIS A 93 -4.15 -10.23 9.12
CA HIS A 93 -2.91 -10.99 9.05
C HIS A 93 -3.21 -12.47 9.26
N LEU A 94 -2.68 -13.30 8.38
CA LEU A 94 -2.64 -14.76 8.52
C LEU A 94 -1.24 -15.17 8.96
N SER A 95 -1.14 -16.10 9.88
CA SER A 95 0.14 -16.72 10.27
C SER A 95 0.04 -18.22 10.03
N PHE A 96 1.03 -18.76 9.33
CA PHE A 96 1.03 -20.16 8.91
C PHE A 96 2.47 -20.68 8.82
N GLY A 97 2.65 -21.99 8.88
CA GLY A 97 3.97 -22.59 8.84
C GLY A 97 3.98 -23.92 8.11
N HIS A 98 5.20 -24.32 7.75
CA HIS A 98 5.51 -25.56 7.07
C HIS A 98 6.73 -26.17 7.75
N ALA A 99 6.54 -27.26 8.48
CA ALA A 99 7.58 -28.10 9.04
C ALA A 99 7.93 -29.28 8.13
N ARG A 100 7.42 -29.27 6.89
CA ARG A 100 7.67 -30.26 5.87
C ARG A 100 8.67 -29.73 4.86
N VAL A 101 9.52 -30.63 4.37
CA VAL A 101 10.45 -30.35 3.28
C VAL A 101 9.69 -29.97 2.02
N HIS A 102 9.97 -28.79 1.48
CA HIS A 102 9.40 -28.34 0.21
C HIS A 102 10.39 -27.46 -0.54
N GLU A 103 10.26 -27.43 -1.87
CA GLU A 103 11.11 -26.64 -2.78
C GLU A 103 10.36 -25.42 -3.36
N ARG A 104 9.06 -25.33 -3.09
CA ARG A 104 8.18 -24.30 -3.64
C ARG A 104 7.10 -23.88 -2.65
N LEU A 105 6.83 -22.58 -2.59
CA LEU A 105 5.66 -22.01 -1.90
C LEU A 105 4.88 -21.14 -2.88
N VAL A 106 3.58 -21.39 -3.01
CA VAL A 106 2.64 -20.56 -3.77
C VAL A 106 1.54 -20.08 -2.85
N VAL A 107 1.32 -18.78 -2.85
CA VAL A 107 0.18 -18.13 -2.17
C VAL A 107 -0.63 -17.42 -3.25
N ASP A 108 -1.84 -17.94 -3.47
CA ASP A 108 -2.78 -17.48 -4.49
C ASP A 108 -4.01 -16.89 -3.80
N SER A 109 -4.28 -15.60 -4.02
CA SER A 109 -5.42 -14.90 -3.44
C SER A 109 -6.27 -14.26 -4.53
N SER A 110 -7.58 -14.41 -4.44
CA SER A 110 -8.53 -13.74 -5.33
C SER A 110 -9.71 -13.15 -4.58
N PHE A 111 -10.28 -12.05 -5.09
CA PHE A 111 -11.50 -11.43 -4.56
C PHE A 111 -12.09 -10.45 -5.57
N GLU A 112 -13.33 -10.01 -5.32
CA GLU A 112 -13.95 -8.89 -6.04
C GLU A 112 -14.06 -7.65 -5.13
N ALA A 113 -13.72 -6.49 -5.68
CA ALA A 113 -13.84 -5.19 -5.04
C ALA A 113 -14.83 -4.29 -5.79
N ALA A 114 -15.89 -3.86 -5.11
CA ALA A 114 -16.78 -2.82 -5.60
C ALA A 114 -16.32 -1.45 -5.08
N LEU A 115 -15.84 -0.60 -6.00
CA LEU A 115 -15.29 0.71 -5.70
C LEU A 115 -16.29 1.83 -5.98
N LYS A 116 -16.35 2.80 -5.06
CA LYS A 116 -17.12 4.04 -5.20
C LYS A 116 -16.14 5.23 -5.32
N PRO A 117 -16.53 6.31 -6.03
CA PRO A 117 -15.69 7.50 -6.11
C PRO A 117 -15.31 8.02 -4.72
N ARG A 118 -14.02 8.35 -4.54
CA ARG A 118 -13.54 9.06 -3.36
C ARG A 118 -13.79 10.57 -3.52
N PRO A 119 -13.99 11.32 -2.42
CA PRO A 119 -13.97 12.78 -2.48
C PRO A 119 -12.66 13.27 -3.10
N LEU A 120 -12.74 14.19 -4.05
CA LEU A 120 -11.55 14.80 -4.63
C LEU A 120 -10.87 15.70 -3.59
N PRO A 121 -9.53 15.78 -3.59
CA PRO A 121 -8.80 16.73 -2.77
C PRO A 121 -9.27 18.17 -3.00
N GLU A 122 -9.58 18.90 -1.93
CA GLU A 122 -9.88 20.34 -2.00
C GLU A 122 -8.65 21.13 -1.57
N PRO A 123 -7.86 21.72 -2.50
CA PRO A 123 -6.57 22.30 -2.17
C PRO A 123 -6.67 23.48 -1.21
N THR A 124 -7.75 24.25 -1.26
CA THR A 124 -7.92 25.47 -0.44
C THR A 124 -8.56 25.21 0.92
N ARG A 125 -8.99 23.99 1.21
CA ARG A 125 -9.73 23.65 2.43
C ARG A 125 -8.81 23.14 3.54
N GLY A 126 -9.11 23.54 4.77
CA GLY A 126 -8.37 23.14 5.97
C GLY A 126 -7.22 24.08 6.34
N PRO A 127 -6.56 23.81 7.49
CA PRO A 127 -5.54 24.69 8.04
C PRO A 127 -4.22 24.68 7.25
N ALA A 128 -3.40 25.70 7.51
CA ALA A 128 -2.00 25.73 7.09
C ALA A 128 -1.22 24.55 7.67
N TRP A 129 -0.26 24.02 6.91
CA TRP A 129 0.46 22.80 7.29
C TRP A 129 1.21 22.94 8.62
N GLU A 130 1.71 24.14 8.97
CA GLU A 130 2.41 24.40 10.23
C GLU A 130 1.50 24.21 11.43
N ALA A 131 0.24 24.64 11.32
CA ALA A 131 -0.75 24.48 12.37
C ALA A 131 -1.08 22.99 12.60
N VAL A 132 -1.12 22.19 11.53
CA VAL A 132 -1.31 20.74 11.62
C VAL A 132 -0.09 20.05 12.25
N ALA A 133 1.12 20.41 11.80
CA ALA A 133 2.35 19.87 12.41
C ALA A 133 2.44 20.20 13.91
N ALA A 134 2.05 21.42 14.29
CA ALA A 134 2.01 21.84 15.69
C ALA A 134 0.95 21.11 16.53
N SER A 135 -0.15 20.66 15.92
CA SER A 135 -1.24 19.93 16.60
C SER A 135 -0.89 18.45 16.81
N LEU A 136 -0.17 17.84 15.86
CA LEU A 136 0.30 16.44 15.96
C LEU A 136 1.48 16.28 16.92
N ARG A 137 2.27 17.34 17.16
CA ARG A 137 3.39 17.30 18.13
C ARG A 137 2.91 16.91 19.53
N TYR A 138 3.51 15.85 20.08
CA TYR A 138 3.21 15.35 21.42
C TYR A 138 3.25 16.46 22.48
N ARG A 139 2.23 16.48 23.34
CA ARG A 139 2.13 17.33 24.53
C ARG A 139 1.52 16.50 25.66
N ALA A 140 2.10 16.57 26.85
CA ALA A 140 1.56 15.88 28.02
C ALA A 140 0.10 16.30 28.27
N GLY A 141 -0.77 15.33 28.54
CA GLY A 141 -2.20 15.56 28.78
C GLY A 141 -3.06 15.77 27.53
N ARG A 142 -2.48 15.76 26.31
CA ARG A 142 -3.26 15.81 25.07
C ARG A 142 -3.87 14.44 24.76
N THR A 143 -5.13 14.40 24.35
CA THR A 143 -5.76 13.21 23.76
C THR A 143 -5.02 12.80 22.47
N LEU A 144 -4.73 11.52 22.34
CA LEU A 144 -4.15 10.96 21.13
C LEU A 144 -5.21 10.83 20.03
N GLN A 145 -4.83 11.23 18.82
CA GLN A 145 -5.58 11.07 17.59
C GLN A 145 -5.02 9.87 16.81
N ALA A 146 -5.86 9.21 16.02
CA ALA A 146 -5.42 8.10 15.15
C ALA A 146 -4.28 8.50 14.19
N ALA A 147 -4.17 9.78 13.83
CA ALA A 147 -3.12 10.27 12.96
C ALA A 147 -1.73 10.37 13.64
N ASP A 148 -1.67 10.42 14.97
CA ASP A 148 -0.43 10.75 15.70
C ASP A 148 0.70 9.76 15.44
N GLU A 149 0.40 8.46 15.42
CA GLU A 149 1.41 7.42 15.18
C GLU A 149 2.02 7.50 13.77
N PHE A 150 1.25 8.01 12.80
CA PHE A 150 1.67 8.14 11.41
C PHE A 150 2.54 9.39 11.16
N ALA A 151 2.71 10.25 12.17
CA ALA A 151 3.71 11.31 12.18
C ALA A 151 5.09 10.83 12.68
N LEU A 152 5.17 9.62 13.26
CA LEU A 152 6.39 9.06 13.83
C LEU A 152 7.22 8.30 12.79
N ALA A 153 8.53 8.17 13.06
CA ALA A 153 9.44 7.41 12.22
C ALA A 153 9.06 5.93 12.12
N SER A 154 9.39 5.31 11.00
CA SER A 154 9.28 3.86 10.78
C SER A 154 10.50 3.34 10.01
N THR A 155 10.61 2.01 9.86
CA THR A 155 11.78 1.30 9.30
C THR A 155 12.29 1.86 7.98
N TYR A 156 11.39 2.12 7.02
CA TYR A 156 11.74 2.56 5.66
C TYR A 156 11.46 4.05 5.42
N ALA A 157 10.67 4.69 6.29
CA ALA A 157 10.24 6.08 6.17
C ALA A 157 10.61 6.90 7.42
N ALA A 158 11.88 6.81 7.82
CA ALA A 158 12.45 7.64 8.87
C ALA A 158 12.67 9.08 8.37
N PRO A 159 12.30 10.11 9.15
CA PRO A 159 12.52 11.49 8.77
C PRO A 159 14.01 11.86 8.87
N ASP A 160 14.50 12.66 7.92
CA ASP A 160 15.84 13.26 7.98
C ASP A 160 15.85 14.71 7.46
N ALA A 161 16.99 15.38 7.57
CA ALA A 161 17.15 16.77 7.16
C ALA A 161 17.04 17.00 5.64
N THR A 162 17.49 16.04 4.82
CA THR A 162 17.40 16.08 3.35
C THR A 162 15.95 15.96 2.90
N LEU A 163 15.19 15.03 3.48
CA LEU A 163 13.75 14.87 3.28
C LEU A 163 12.98 16.11 3.75
N ALA A 164 13.34 16.71 4.89
CA ALA A 164 12.74 17.97 5.34
C ALA A 164 13.00 19.10 4.33
N ALA A 165 14.23 19.25 3.86
CA ALA A 165 14.59 20.26 2.87
C ALA A 165 13.85 20.05 1.53
N TYR A 166 13.73 18.80 1.10
CA TYR A 166 12.96 18.42 -0.07
C TYR A 166 11.48 18.79 0.08
N ALA A 167 10.85 18.38 1.19
CA ALA A 167 9.45 18.64 1.50
C ALA A 167 9.12 20.14 1.54
N ARG A 168 9.99 20.98 2.12
CA ARG A 168 9.77 22.44 2.22
C ARG A 168 9.55 23.14 0.87
N ARG A 169 10.02 22.57 -0.24
CA ARG A 169 9.74 23.10 -1.59
C ARG A 169 8.26 23.00 -1.97
N ALA A 170 7.55 22.00 -1.42
CA ALA A 170 6.11 21.80 -1.63
C ALA A 170 5.24 22.48 -0.55
N PHE A 171 5.80 22.76 0.62
CA PHE A 171 5.11 23.32 1.78
C PHE A 171 5.58 24.76 2.08
N SER A 172 5.17 25.71 1.23
CA SER A 172 5.46 27.13 1.47
C SER A 172 4.72 27.66 2.71
N PRO A 173 5.21 28.73 3.37
CA PRO A 173 4.55 29.28 4.54
C PRO A 173 3.07 29.58 4.35
N GLY A 174 2.22 29.16 5.28
CA GLY A 174 0.77 29.41 5.26
C GLY A 174 -0.01 28.63 4.20
N ARG A 175 0.64 27.76 3.42
CA ARG A 175 -0.04 26.88 2.47
C ARG A 175 -0.88 25.85 3.25
N THR A 176 -2.09 25.60 2.78
CA THR A 176 -2.94 24.52 3.30
C THR A 176 -2.25 23.16 3.16
N LEU A 177 -2.51 22.25 4.11
CA LEU A 177 -1.92 20.92 4.09
C LEU A 177 -2.27 20.14 2.81
N ALA A 178 -3.52 20.22 2.35
CA ALA A 178 -3.98 19.55 1.13
C ALA A 178 -3.25 20.05 -0.13
N ALA A 179 -3.08 21.37 -0.30
CA ALA A 179 -2.32 21.90 -1.42
C ALA A 179 -0.83 21.51 -1.35
N GLY A 180 -0.25 21.49 -0.15
CA GLY A 180 1.12 21.03 0.04
C GLY A 180 1.32 19.54 -0.30
N GLY A 181 0.37 18.69 0.11
CA GLY A 181 0.36 17.26 -0.24
C GLY A 181 0.29 17.00 -1.74
N LEU A 182 -0.61 17.68 -2.45
CA LEU A 182 -0.70 17.61 -3.92
C LEU A 182 0.59 18.11 -4.58
N SER A 183 1.16 19.21 -4.08
CA SER A 183 2.43 19.75 -4.58
C SER A 183 3.59 18.78 -4.35
N LEU A 184 3.62 18.07 -3.22
CA LEU A 184 4.66 17.07 -2.92
C LEU A 184 4.51 15.83 -3.82
N MET A 185 3.28 15.38 -4.07
CA MET A 185 2.98 14.26 -4.98
C MET A 185 3.54 14.54 -6.38
N HIS A 186 3.20 15.70 -6.95
CA HIS A 186 3.71 16.11 -8.27
C HIS A 186 5.22 16.30 -8.28
N GLN A 187 5.79 16.84 -7.18
CA GLN A 187 7.24 17.01 -7.07
C GLN A 187 7.96 15.66 -7.10
N ILE A 188 7.50 14.67 -6.34
CA ILE A 188 8.09 13.32 -6.32
C ILE A 188 7.99 12.65 -7.69
N HIS A 189 6.82 12.72 -8.33
CA HIS A 189 6.65 12.18 -9.68
C HIS A 189 7.62 12.81 -10.69
N ALA A 190 7.83 14.13 -10.61
CA ALA A 190 8.70 14.84 -11.53
C ALA A 190 10.19 14.58 -11.26
N ASP A 191 10.57 14.46 -9.99
CA ASP A 191 11.96 14.39 -9.55
C ASP A 191 12.51 12.96 -9.48
N LEU A 192 11.65 11.94 -9.36
CA LEU A 192 12.05 10.53 -9.29
C LEU A 192 11.63 9.78 -10.56
N ARG A 193 12.56 9.02 -11.13
CA ARG A 193 12.29 8.16 -12.28
C ARG A 193 11.80 6.79 -11.83
N TYR A 194 10.65 6.35 -12.34
CA TYR A 194 10.21 4.97 -12.14
C TYR A 194 11.15 4.01 -12.89
N LEU A 195 11.82 3.13 -12.16
CA LEU A 195 12.78 2.18 -12.70
C LEU A 195 12.71 0.85 -11.93
N PRO A 196 12.03 -0.18 -12.47
CA PRO A 196 12.04 -1.52 -11.89
C PRO A 196 13.46 -2.04 -11.67
N GLN A 197 13.64 -2.87 -10.64
CA GLN A 197 14.93 -3.49 -10.28
C GLN A 197 16.06 -2.51 -9.89
N SER A 198 15.79 -1.20 -9.79
CA SER A 198 16.78 -0.21 -9.32
C SER A 198 16.97 -0.22 -7.80
N THR A 199 15.97 -0.71 -7.07
CA THR A 199 15.91 -0.72 -5.61
C THR A 199 15.56 -2.11 -5.09
N THR A 200 15.68 -2.30 -3.77
CA THR A 200 15.28 -3.51 -3.09
C THR A 200 14.18 -3.19 -2.09
N VAL A 201 13.48 -4.20 -1.57
CA VAL A 201 12.48 -4.01 -0.51
C VAL A 201 13.06 -3.37 0.77
N ALA A 202 14.39 -3.40 0.94
CA ALA A 202 15.08 -2.80 2.08
C ALA A 202 15.52 -1.34 1.84
N THR A 203 15.33 -0.79 0.64
CA THR A 203 15.70 0.58 0.31
C THR A 203 14.91 1.56 1.18
N ARG A 204 15.59 2.52 1.81
CA ARG A 204 14.96 3.55 2.65
C ARG A 204 14.62 4.79 1.83
N ALA A 205 13.66 5.57 2.32
CA ALA A 205 13.22 6.82 1.70
C ALA A 205 14.38 7.78 1.36
N ALA A 206 15.33 7.96 2.26
CA ALA A 206 16.49 8.83 2.06
C ALA A 206 17.36 8.37 0.87
N ASP A 207 17.58 7.07 0.77
CA ASP A 207 18.39 6.45 -0.28
C ASP A 207 17.69 6.57 -1.64
N ALA A 208 16.38 6.30 -1.70
CA ALA A 208 15.60 6.47 -2.92
C ALA A 208 15.57 7.92 -3.40
N LEU A 209 15.43 8.89 -2.48
CA LEU A 209 15.51 10.31 -2.81
C LEU A 209 16.90 10.71 -3.33
N ALA A 210 17.96 10.17 -2.75
CA ALA A 210 19.32 10.41 -3.22
C ALA A 210 19.57 9.81 -4.62
N GLN A 211 19.05 8.61 -4.88
CA GLN A 211 19.15 7.93 -6.17
C GLN A 211 18.31 8.58 -7.27
N ARG A 212 17.22 9.29 -6.91
CA ARG A 212 16.26 9.89 -7.85
C ARG A 212 15.60 8.85 -8.77
N SER A 213 15.52 7.61 -8.30
CA SER A 213 14.82 6.53 -8.99
C SER A 213 14.33 5.47 -8.01
N GLY A 214 13.33 4.70 -8.41
CA GLY A 214 12.79 3.60 -7.62
C GLY A 214 11.50 3.06 -8.21
N VAL A 215 10.73 2.35 -7.39
CA VAL A 215 9.39 1.85 -7.71
C VAL A 215 8.34 2.51 -6.82
N CYS A 216 7.07 2.11 -6.95
CA CYS A 216 5.96 2.72 -6.23
C CYS A 216 6.13 2.69 -4.70
N GLN A 217 6.74 1.62 -4.16
CA GLN A 217 7.13 1.52 -2.76
C GLN A 217 8.04 2.70 -2.34
N ASP A 218 9.10 2.97 -3.10
CA ASP A 218 10.07 4.01 -2.78
C ASP A 218 9.44 5.39 -2.83
N PHE A 219 8.59 5.65 -3.83
CA PHE A 219 7.92 6.94 -4.00
C PHE A 219 6.96 7.21 -2.82
N ALA A 220 6.23 6.18 -2.38
CA ALA A 220 5.38 6.26 -1.20
C ALA A 220 6.21 6.50 0.07
N HIS A 221 7.34 5.80 0.27
CA HIS A 221 8.23 6.01 1.41
C HIS A 221 8.85 7.41 1.43
N VAL A 222 9.30 7.92 0.28
CA VAL A 222 9.82 9.30 0.15
C VAL A 222 8.74 10.30 0.54
N PHE A 223 7.51 10.15 0.04
CA PHE A 223 6.41 11.04 0.41
C PHE A 223 6.14 11.02 1.92
N ILE A 224 6.01 9.81 2.50
CA ILE A 224 5.71 9.64 3.92
C ILE A 224 6.82 10.25 4.79
N ALA A 225 8.08 9.94 4.49
CA ALA A 225 9.22 10.42 5.25
C ALA A 225 9.40 11.94 5.12
N ALA A 226 9.13 12.51 3.93
CA ALA A 226 9.09 13.95 3.70
C ALA A 226 8.01 14.65 4.55
N CYS A 227 6.80 14.09 4.62
CA CYS A 227 5.74 14.60 5.49
C CYS A 227 6.13 14.52 6.98
N ARG A 228 6.64 13.36 7.43
CA ARG A 228 7.06 13.15 8.83
C ARG A 228 8.21 14.06 9.24
N ALA A 229 9.12 14.38 8.31
CA ALA A 229 10.21 15.31 8.55
C ALA A 229 9.72 16.76 8.81
N LEU A 230 8.48 17.07 8.40
CA LEU A 230 7.78 18.31 8.76
C LEU A 230 6.81 18.17 9.94
N GLY A 231 6.75 17.01 10.58
CA GLY A 231 5.82 16.72 11.68
C GLY A 231 4.38 16.43 11.23
N LEU A 232 4.19 16.04 9.96
CA LEU A 232 2.89 15.72 9.39
C LEU A 232 2.66 14.21 9.36
N ALA A 233 1.40 13.79 9.49
CA ALA A 233 1.00 12.40 9.52
C ALA A 233 0.68 11.87 8.12
N ALA A 234 1.40 10.83 7.70
CA ALA A 234 1.16 10.11 6.45
C ALA A 234 1.33 8.61 6.66
N ARG A 235 0.46 7.82 6.03
CA ARG A 235 0.46 6.36 6.10
C ARG A 235 0.67 5.73 4.73
N TYR A 236 1.27 4.55 4.74
CA TYR A 236 1.50 3.73 3.56
C TYR A 236 0.26 2.91 3.27
N VAL A 237 -0.15 2.86 2.01
CA VAL A 237 -1.26 2.01 1.56
C VAL A 237 -0.72 1.02 0.53
N SER A 238 -0.94 -0.26 0.83
CA SER A 238 -0.64 -1.39 -0.05
C SER A 238 -1.92 -1.81 -0.76
N GLY A 239 -1.83 -2.14 -2.04
CA GLY A 239 -2.99 -2.53 -2.81
C GLY A 239 -2.66 -2.91 -4.24
N TYR A 240 -3.62 -2.68 -5.14
CA TYR A 240 -3.54 -3.08 -6.54
C TYR A 240 -4.04 -1.96 -7.45
N LEU A 241 -3.52 -1.93 -8.68
CA LEU A 241 -3.97 -1.05 -9.73
C LEU A 241 -4.64 -1.82 -10.85
N LEU A 242 -5.67 -1.22 -11.45
CA LEU A 242 -6.31 -1.74 -12.65
C LEU A 242 -5.29 -1.94 -13.79
N THR A 243 -5.15 -3.20 -14.27
CA THR A 243 -4.15 -3.55 -15.30
C THR A 243 -4.46 -2.95 -16.67
N ARG A 244 -5.75 -2.86 -17.00
CA ARG A 244 -6.27 -2.29 -18.23
C ARG A 244 -7.24 -1.17 -17.87
N PRO A 245 -6.87 0.09 -18.12
CA PRO A 245 -7.72 1.22 -17.77
C PRO A 245 -9.05 1.13 -18.51
N LEU A 246 -10.07 1.79 -17.96
CA LEU A 246 -11.36 1.93 -18.65
C LEU A 246 -11.17 2.63 -20.02
N PRO A 247 -12.08 2.40 -20.99
CA PRO A 247 -12.00 3.05 -22.29
C PRO A 247 -11.82 4.58 -22.16
N GLY A 248 -10.76 5.10 -22.77
CA GLY A 248 -10.42 6.53 -22.73
C GLY A 248 -9.50 6.97 -21.58
N GLN A 249 -9.07 6.07 -20.70
CA GLN A 249 -8.13 6.36 -19.62
C GLN A 249 -6.71 5.80 -19.92
N PRO A 250 -5.64 6.47 -19.45
CA PRO A 250 -4.27 6.00 -19.65
C PRO A 250 -3.93 4.82 -18.72
N LYS A 251 -3.04 3.91 -19.15
CA LYS A 251 -2.52 2.83 -18.29
C LYS A 251 -1.62 3.43 -17.21
N LEU A 252 -1.85 3.06 -15.95
CA LEU A 252 -1.03 3.46 -14.83
C LEU A 252 0.25 2.61 -14.72
N VAL A 253 1.30 3.21 -14.19
CA VAL A 253 2.58 2.54 -13.93
C VAL A 253 2.47 1.67 -12.68
N GLY A 254 3.02 0.45 -12.76
CA GLY A 254 3.04 -0.50 -11.63
C GLY A 254 1.85 -1.47 -11.56
N ALA A 255 0.99 -1.51 -12.59
CA ALA A 255 -0.23 -2.33 -12.56
C ALA A 255 -0.01 -3.85 -12.67
N ASP A 256 1.19 -4.29 -13.06
CA ASP A 256 1.50 -5.71 -13.28
C ASP A 256 2.02 -6.41 -11.99
N ALA A 257 1.97 -5.72 -10.84
CA ALA A 257 2.36 -6.20 -9.51
C ALA A 257 1.50 -5.54 -8.41
N SER A 258 1.81 -5.81 -7.13
CA SER A 258 1.25 -5.02 -6.04
C SER A 258 1.67 -3.55 -6.17
N HIS A 259 0.74 -2.62 -5.90
CA HIS A 259 0.98 -1.19 -5.94
C HIS A 259 1.00 -0.57 -4.54
N ALA A 260 1.60 0.61 -4.45
CA ALA A 260 1.70 1.38 -3.23
C ALA A 260 1.44 2.86 -3.47
N TRP A 261 0.72 3.48 -2.55
CA TRP A 261 0.49 4.91 -2.51
C TRP A 261 0.42 5.38 -1.05
N VAL A 262 0.04 6.63 -0.84
CA VAL A 262 0.02 7.24 0.50
C VAL A 262 -1.34 7.80 0.83
N GLU A 263 -1.61 7.87 2.13
CA GLU A 263 -2.71 8.66 2.66
C GLU A 263 -2.16 9.72 3.62
N LEU A 264 -2.43 10.98 3.33
CA LEU A 264 -2.04 12.14 4.13
C LEU A 264 -3.21 12.57 5.02
N TRP A 265 -2.98 12.71 6.32
CA TRP A 265 -4.02 13.18 7.23
C TRP A 265 -4.23 14.69 7.07
N CYS A 266 -5.36 15.07 6.48
CA CYS A 266 -5.78 16.45 6.30
C CYS A 266 -6.97 16.75 7.23
N PRO A 267 -6.81 17.55 8.30
CA PRO A 267 -7.95 17.99 9.10
C PRO A 267 -9.06 18.56 8.21
N GLU A 268 -10.31 18.27 8.57
CA GLU A 268 -11.53 18.62 7.81
C GLU A 268 -11.78 17.83 6.51
N GLN A 269 -10.78 17.11 5.98
CA GLN A 269 -10.90 16.29 4.76
C GLN A 269 -10.63 14.79 5.01
N GLY A 270 -10.10 14.43 6.18
CA GLY A 270 -9.75 13.06 6.54
C GLY A 270 -8.44 12.61 5.88
N TRP A 271 -8.34 11.32 5.55
CA TRP A 271 -7.18 10.75 4.89
C TRP A 271 -7.24 10.98 3.38
N LEU A 272 -6.37 11.85 2.88
CA LEU A 272 -6.24 12.19 1.48
C LEU A 272 -5.34 11.17 0.77
N ALA A 273 -5.91 10.33 -0.08
CA ALA A 273 -5.17 9.31 -0.81
C ALA A 273 -4.50 9.87 -2.07
N LEU A 274 -3.17 9.79 -2.15
CA LEU A 274 -2.33 10.37 -3.19
C LEU A 274 -1.37 9.32 -3.74
N ASP A 275 -1.26 9.22 -5.06
CA ASP A 275 -0.33 8.34 -5.75
C ASP A 275 0.84 9.14 -6.37
N PRO A 276 1.99 9.23 -5.67
CA PRO A 276 3.16 9.93 -6.20
C PRO A 276 3.79 9.24 -7.40
N THR A 277 3.50 7.96 -7.65
CA THR A 277 4.03 7.22 -8.80
C THR A 277 3.39 7.68 -10.10
N ASN A 278 2.09 7.97 -10.04
CA ASN A 278 1.28 8.33 -11.21
C ASN A 278 0.82 9.80 -11.20
N ALA A 279 1.18 10.58 -10.18
CA ALA A 279 0.79 11.98 -10.02
C ALA A 279 -0.74 12.20 -10.02
N VAL A 280 -1.49 11.29 -9.39
CA VAL A 280 -2.96 11.37 -9.31
C VAL A 280 -3.46 11.09 -7.89
N PRO A 281 -4.58 11.68 -7.46
CA PRO A 281 -5.32 11.17 -6.30
C PRO A 281 -5.80 9.74 -6.55
N ALA A 282 -5.82 8.91 -5.50
CA ALA A 282 -6.31 7.53 -5.65
C ALA A 282 -7.81 7.52 -5.97
N GLY A 283 -8.21 6.67 -6.93
CA GLY A 283 -9.55 6.67 -7.50
C GLY A 283 -10.13 5.27 -7.69
N LEU A 284 -10.90 5.10 -8.77
CA LEU A 284 -11.58 3.85 -9.13
C LEU A 284 -10.63 2.79 -9.70
N ASP A 285 -9.36 3.13 -9.91
CA ASP A 285 -8.32 2.20 -10.33
C ASP A 285 -7.53 1.62 -9.17
N HIS A 286 -7.75 2.12 -7.93
CA HIS A 286 -6.96 1.79 -6.74
C HIS A 286 -7.74 0.90 -5.77
N VAL A 287 -7.42 -0.40 -5.75
CA VAL A 287 -7.99 -1.36 -4.79
C VAL A 287 -7.12 -1.40 -3.54
N THR A 288 -7.67 -1.03 -2.39
CA THR A 288 -6.97 -1.01 -1.10
C THR A 288 -6.90 -2.41 -0.49
N LEU A 289 -5.71 -2.88 -0.13
CA LEU A 289 -5.52 -4.14 0.59
C LEU A 289 -5.28 -3.88 2.08
N ALA A 290 -4.23 -3.11 2.38
CA ALA A 290 -3.71 -2.90 3.74
C ALA A 290 -3.15 -1.47 3.90
N TRP A 291 -3.09 -0.94 5.12
CA TRP A 291 -2.35 0.29 5.40
C TRP A 291 -1.55 0.21 6.71
N GLY A 292 -0.42 0.90 6.78
CA GLY A 292 0.48 0.88 7.93
C GLY A 292 1.41 2.08 7.94
N ARG A 293 2.40 2.09 8.83
CA ARG A 293 3.36 3.21 8.88
C ARG A 293 4.31 3.17 7.69
N ASP A 294 4.70 1.99 7.24
CA ASP A 294 5.42 1.76 5.99
C ASP A 294 5.19 0.32 5.50
N TYR A 295 6.01 -0.13 4.53
CA TYR A 295 5.89 -1.47 3.95
C TYR A 295 6.12 -2.61 4.98
N ALA A 296 6.90 -2.40 6.05
CA ALA A 296 7.20 -3.45 7.03
C ALA A 296 5.95 -3.91 7.80
N ASP A 297 4.96 -3.02 7.94
CA ASP A 297 3.70 -3.27 8.62
C ASP A 297 2.71 -4.05 7.74
N VAL A 298 2.82 -3.94 6.41
CA VAL A 298 1.81 -4.42 5.44
C VAL A 298 2.39 -5.17 4.24
N ALA A 299 3.58 -5.76 4.39
CA ALA A 299 4.17 -6.60 3.38
C ALA A 299 3.20 -7.76 3.04
N PRO A 300 2.87 -8.00 1.76
CA PRO A 300 1.89 -9.02 1.37
C PRO A 300 2.25 -10.40 1.93
N LEU A 301 3.53 -10.74 1.91
CA LEU A 301 4.05 -11.98 2.47
C LEU A 301 5.44 -11.73 3.05
N ARG A 302 5.66 -12.19 4.28
CA ARG A 302 6.96 -12.19 4.96
C ARG A 302 7.11 -13.47 5.76
N GLY A 303 8.34 -13.85 6.09
CA GLY A 303 8.55 -15.04 6.89
C GLY A 303 10.01 -15.25 7.25
N VAL A 304 10.22 -16.30 8.05
CA VAL A 304 11.53 -16.85 8.39
C VAL A 304 11.56 -18.29 7.92
N LEU A 305 12.68 -18.69 7.32
CA LEU A 305 12.88 -20.04 6.79
C LEU A 305 14.22 -20.60 7.24
N ARG A 306 14.29 -21.92 7.33
CA ARG A 306 15.50 -22.72 7.58
C ARG A 306 15.67 -23.71 6.43
N GLY A 307 16.87 -23.75 5.85
CA GLY A 307 17.11 -24.41 4.56
C GLY A 307 16.86 -23.44 3.40
N GLY A 308 16.48 -23.91 2.23
CA GLY A 308 16.01 -23.05 1.14
C GLY A 308 17.09 -22.53 0.18
N GLY A 309 18.32 -22.30 0.66
CA GLY A 309 19.35 -21.62 -0.15
C GLY A 309 18.87 -20.24 -0.63
N VAL A 310 19.19 -19.86 -1.87
CA VAL A 310 18.63 -18.64 -2.48
C VAL A 310 17.18 -18.89 -2.93
N ALA A 311 16.26 -17.99 -2.55
CA ALA A 311 14.88 -18.02 -2.99
C ALA A 311 14.66 -17.10 -4.22
N THR A 312 14.08 -17.64 -5.29
CA THR A 312 13.58 -16.86 -6.43
C THR A 312 12.12 -16.51 -6.21
N LEU A 313 11.81 -15.21 -6.23
CA LEU A 313 10.45 -14.69 -6.07
C LEU A 313 9.83 -14.35 -7.42
N ARG A 314 8.61 -14.83 -7.66
CA ARG A 314 7.73 -14.40 -8.75
C ARG A 314 6.44 -13.87 -8.16
N VAL A 315 6.03 -12.68 -8.59
CA VAL A 315 4.75 -12.08 -8.22
C VAL A 315 3.98 -11.81 -9.49
N GLY A 316 2.71 -12.21 -9.52
CA GLY A 316 1.78 -11.92 -10.59
C GLY A 316 0.52 -11.29 -10.01
N VAL A 317 0.09 -10.18 -10.57
CA VAL A 317 -1.17 -9.52 -10.21
C VAL A 317 -1.99 -9.30 -11.46
N SER A 318 -3.27 -9.66 -11.41
CA SER A 318 -4.27 -9.20 -12.36
C SER A 318 -5.37 -8.43 -11.63
N VAL A 319 -5.77 -7.32 -12.24
CA VAL A 319 -6.93 -6.53 -11.82
C VAL A 319 -7.71 -6.23 -13.08
N GLU A 320 -8.94 -6.70 -13.14
CA GLU A 320 -9.78 -6.63 -14.34
C GLU A 320 -11.20 -6.18 -13.98
N PRO A 321 -11.87 -5.38 -14.84
CA PRO A 321 -13.28 -5.05 -14.62
C PRO A 321 -14.14 -6.31 -14.68
N VAL A 322 -15.04 -6.47 -13.71
CA VAL A 322 -16.10 -7.48 -13.77
C VAL A 322 -17.20 -6.93 -14.67
N GLY A 323 -17.63 -7.69 -15.68
CA GLY A 323 -18.66 -7.26 -16.65
C GLY A 323 -19.89 -6.67 -15.96
N ALA A 324 -20.37 -5.55 -16.50
CA ALA A 324 -21.61 -4.88 -16.09
C ALA A 324 -22.85 -5.60 -16.62
#